data_AF-A0A959WPH9-F1
#
_entry.id   AF-A0A959WPH9-F1
#
_cell.length_a   1.000
_cell.length_b   1.000
_cell.length_c   1.000
_cell.angle_alpha   90.00
_cell.angle_beta   90.00
_cell.angle_gamma   90.00
#
_symmetry.space_group_name_H-M   'P 1'
#
loop_
_entity.id
_entity.type
_entity.pdbx_description
1 polymer ?
#
loop_
_entity_poly.entity_id
_entity_poly.type
_entity_poly.pdbx_seq_one_letter_code
_entity_poly.pdbx_strand_id
1 'polypeptide(L)' 'MDDASLRNRIEDLVAEERRLLEESVGRGPDEERHQRLQELKIELDQCWDLLRQREAHEEFRLDPENTSVRDESTVEGYEQ' A
#
# COMPACT_ATOMS: atom_id res chain seq x y z
N MET A 1 8.74 8.77 -12.16
CA MET A 1 7.37 8.21 -12.11
C MET A 1 6.43 9.33 -11.73
N ASP A 2 5.38 9.49 -12.52
CA ASP A 2 4.33 10.47 -12.30
C ASP A 2 3.21 9.86 -11.44
N ASP A 3 2.44 10.69 -10.74
CA ASP A 3 1.33 10.27 -9.89
C ASP A 3 0.30 9.43 -10.66
N ALA A 4 0.13 9.73 -11.95
CA ALA A 4 -0.68 8.94 -12.87
C ALA A 4 -0.13 7.51 -13.07
N SER A 5 1.19 7.33 -13.18
CA SER A 5 1.79 6.00 -13.28
C SER A 5 1.63 5.21 -11.98
N LEU A 6 1.72 5.89 -10.83
CA LEU A 6 1.53 5.28 -9.52
C LEU A 6 0.08 4.81 -9.31
N ARG A 7 -0.91 5.64 -9.70
CA ARG A 7 -2.33 5.26 -9.67
C ARG A 7 -2.63 4.05 -10.56
N ASN A 8 -2.11 4.03 -11.79
CA ASN A 8 -2.26 2.87 -12.67
C ASN A 8 -1.63 1.60 -12.05
N ARG A 9 -0.47 1.72 -11.39
CA ARG A 9 0.17 0.61 -10.69
C ARG A 9 -0.69 0.09 -9.54
N ILE A 10 -1.29 0.97 -8.75
CA ILE A 10 -2.23 0.61 -7.68
C ILE A 10 -3.44 -0.13 -8.25
N GLU A 11 -4.04 0.36 -9.33
CA GLU A 11 -5.18 -0.31 -9.97
C GLU A 11 -4.84 -1.72 -10.47
N ASP A 12 -3.67 -1.89 -11.09
CA ASP A 12 -3.18 -3.19 -11.55
C ASP A 12 -2.98 -4.17 -10.40
N LEU A 13 -2.36 -3.72 -9.30
CA LEU A 13 -2.15 -4.52 -8.08
C LEU A 13 -3.48 -4.94 -7.42
N VAL A 14 -4.46 -4.04 -7.35
CA VAL A 14 -5.80 -4.35 -6.80
C VAL A 14 -6.56 -5.32 -7.71
N ALA A 15 -6.42 -5.19 -9.03
CA ALA A 15 -7.02 -6.11 -9.98
C ALA A 15 -6.45 -7.53 -9.82
N GLU A 16 -5.12 -7.65 -9.66
CA GLU A 16 -4.45 -8.92 -9.36
C GLU A 16 -4.92 -9.51 -8.02
N GLU A 17 -5.02 -8.69 -6.96
CA GLU A 17 -5.51 -9.13 -5.64
C GLU A 17 -6.92 -9.72 -5.75
N ARG A 18 -7.84 -9.02 -6.41
CA ARG A 18 -9.22 -9.48 -6.63
C ARG A 18 -9.27 -10.78 -7.42
N ARG A 19 -8.47 -10.88 -8.48
CA ARG A 19 -8.38 -12.09 -9.27
C ARG A 19 -7.89 -13.28 -8.43
N LEU A 20 -6.87 -13.07 -7.61
CA LEU A 20 -6.38 -14.10 -6.68
C LEU A 20 -7.42 -14.45 -5.62
N LEU A 21 -8.26 -13.52 -5.16
CA LEU A 21 -9.38 -13.82 -4.29
C LEU A 21 -10.48 -14.62 -5.00
N GLU A 22 -10.89 -14.23 -6.20
CA GLU A 22 -11.91 -14.96 -6.97
C GLU A 22 -11.45 -16.39 -7.30
N GLU A 23 -10.18 -16.56 -7.69
CA GLU A 23 -9.61 -17.87 -7.96
C GLU A 23 -9.47 -18.75 -6.70
N SER A 24 -9.55 -18.16 -5.50
CA SER A 24 -9.45 -18.89 -4.22
C SER A 24 -10.82 -19.37 -3.74
N VAL A 25 -11.91 -18.76 -4.23
CA VAL A 25 -13.27 -19.19 -3.93
C VAL A 25 -13.45 -20.64 -4.40
N GLY A 26 -13.58 -21.55 -3.44
CA GLY A 26 -13.76 -22.97 -3.69
C GLY A 26 -12.46 -23.78 -3.85
N ARG A 27 -11.29 -23.16 -3.74
CA ARG A 27 -10.03 -23.87 -3.49
C ARG A 27 -9.71 -23.85 -1.99
N GLY A 28 -9.09 -24.92 -1.50
CA GLY A 28 -8.64 -25.01 -0.11
C GLY A 28 -7.55 -23.99 0.22
N PRO A 29 -7.04 -23.98 1.46
CA PRO A 29 -5.97 -23.07 1.88
C PRO A 29 -4.75 -23.22 0.97
N ASP A 30 -4.25 -22.10 0.44
CA ASP A 30 -3.15 -22.04 -0.52
C ASP A 30 -2.11 -21.03 -0.02
N GLU A 31 -1.05 -21.55 0.62
CA GLU A 31 -0.01 -20.73 1.26
C GLU A 31 0.76 -19.85 0.27
N GLU A 32 1.02 -20.35 -0.94
CA GLU A 32 1.68 -19.58 -2.01
C GLU A 32 0.86 -18.35 -2.40
N ARG A 33 -0.46 -18.50 -2.53
CA ARG A 33 -1.38 -17.40 -2.79
C ARG A 33 -1.45 -16.43 -1.63
N HIS A 34 -1.48 -16.93 -0.39
CA HIS A 34 -1.45 -16.06 0.80
C HIS A 34 -0.18 -15.21 0.83
N GLN A 35 0.97 -15.80 0.51
CA GLN A 35 2.24 -15.08 0.38
C GLN A 35 2.15 -14.04 -0.74
N ARG A 36 1.60 -14.40 -1.91
CA ARG A 36 1.44 -13.47 -3.03
C ARG A 36 0.52 -12.29 -2.69
N LEU A 37 -0.59 -12.53 -1.98
CA LEU A 37 -1.48 -11.49 -1.49
C LEU A 37 -0.79 -10.56 -0.49
N GLN A 38 0.10 -11.08 0.37
CA GLN A 38 0.90 -10.24 1.26
C GLN A 38 1.88 -9.36 0.48
N GLU A 39 2.56 -9.89 -0.53
CA GLU A 39 3.44 -9.10 -1.39
C GLU A 39 2.67 -7.96 -2.09
N LEU A 40 1.50 -8.25 -2.66
CA LEU A 40 0.65 -7.24 -3.30
C LEU A 40 0.23 -6.13 -2.33
N LYS A 41 -0.10 -6.48 -1.08
CA LYS A 41 -0.43 -5.50 -0.04
C LYS A 41 0.76 -4.61 0.32
N ILE A 42 1.95 -5.18 0.41
CA ILE A 42 3.18 -4.41 0.67
C ILE A 42 3.48 -3.46 -0.49
N GLU A 43 3.34 -3.91 -1.75
CA GLU A 43 3.51 -3.05 -2.92
C GLU A 43 2.45 -1.93 -2.97
N LEU A 44 1.20 -2.24 -2.62
CA LEU A 44 0.13 -1.24 -2.53
C LEU A 44 0.42 -0.19 -1.48
N ASP A 45 0.85 -0.60 -0.29
CA ASP A 45 1.18 0.31 0.81
C ASP A 45 2.32 1.27 0.42
N GLN A 46 3.37 0.75 -0.22
CA GLN A 46 4.47 1.57 -0.75
C GLN A 46 3.98 2.58 -1.80
N CYS A 47 3.09 2.15 -2.71
CA CYS A 47 2.53 3.06 -3.71
C CYS A 47 1.67 4.15 -3.05
N TRP A 48 0.86 3.80 -2.05
CA TRP A 48 0.06 4.78 -1.31
C TRP A 48 0.91 5.74 -0.48
N ASP A 49 2.01 5.27 0.12
CA ASP A 49 2.94 6.11 0.88
C ASP A 49 3.66 7.13 -0.02
N LEU A 50 4.13 6.69 -1.19
CA LEU A 50 4.72 7.58 -2.19
C LEU A 50 3.74 8.64 -2.71
N LEU A 51 2.47 8.28 -2.91
CA LEU A 51 1.41 9.23 -3.30
C LEU A 51 1.17 10.25 -2.18
N ARG A 52 1.07 9.78 -0.93
CA ARG A 52 0.87 10.63 0.25
C ARG A 52 2.05 11.56 0.49
N GLN A 53 3.29 11.08 0.31
CA GLN A 53 4.49 11.89 0.41
C GLN A 53 4.45 13.03 -0.62
N ARG A 54 4.06 12.73 -1.86
CA ARG A 54 3.97 13.73 -2.93
C ARG A 54 2.84 14.73 -2.68
N GLU A 55 1.68 14.27 -2.22
CA GLU A 55 0.56 15.12 -1.82
C GLU A 55 0.96 16.04 -0.65
N ALA A 56 1.68 15.51 0.35
CA ALA A 56 2.24 16.30 1.43
C ALA A 56 3.29 17.31 0.94
N HIS A 57 4.07 17.00 -0.09
CA HIS A 57 4.99 17.97 -0.71
C HIS A 57 4.27 19.10 -1.47
N GLU A 58 3.18 18.79 -2.18
CA GLU A 58 2.38 19.77 -2.94
C GLU A 58 1.46 20.63 -2.06
N GLU A 59 0.75 20.02 -1.11
CA GLU A 59 -0.11 20.70 -0.13
C GLU A 59 0.73 21.45 0.91
N PHE A 60 1.87 20.85 1.24
CA PHE A 60 3.07 21.38 1.88
C PHE A 60 3.42 22.83 1.54
N ARG A 61 4.16 22.98 0.42
CA ARG A 61 5.06 24.11 0.11
C ARG A 61 5.69 24.81 1.34
N LEU A 62 5.89 24.05 2.42
CA LEU A 62 6.33 24.50 3.73
C LEU A 62 7.59 23.70 4.01
N ASP A 63 8.62 24.45 4.40
CA ASP A 63 9.96 24.03 4.74
C ASP A 63 10.07 22.58 5.28
N PRO A 64 10.99 21.76 4.73
CA PRO A 64 11.16 20.34 5.06
C PRO A 64 11.58 20.04 6.51
N GLU A 65 11.61 21.06 7.37
CA GLU A 65 12.04 21.02 8.77
C GLU A 65 10.89 21.08 9.79
N ASN A 66 9.62 21.18 9.37
CA ASN A 66 8.47 21.25 10.30
C ASN A 66 7.36 20.21 10.10
N THR A 67 7.50 19.25 9.18
CA THR A 67 6.62 18.07 9.21
C THR A 67 7.23 17.08 10.19
N SER A 68 6.90 17.26 11.47
CA SER A 68 7.14 16.23 12.48
C SER A 68 6.47 14.96 11.97
N VAL A 69 7.29 13.99 11.57
CA VAL A 69 6.94 12.59 11.46
C VAL A 69 6.03 12.30 12.64
N ARG A 70 4.78 11.93 12.32
CA ARG A 70 3.83 11.53 13.35
C ARG A 70 4.50 10.33 14.03
N ASP A 71 4.87 10.56 15.28
CA ASP A 71 5.60 9.66 16.16
C ASP A 71 5.10 8.22 15.98
N GLU A 72 6.04 7.32 15.72
CA GLU A 72 5.88 5.88 15.48
C GLU A 72 5.23 5.11 16.66
N SER A 73 4.81 5.81 17.72
CA SER A 73 4.34 5.24 18.99
C SER A 73 2.81 5.08 19.13
N THR A 74 2.04 4.86 18.06
CA THR A 74 0.59 4.51 18.21
C THR A 74 0.08 3.52 17.16
N VAL A 75 0.88 2.50 16.83
CA VAL A 75 0.34 1.22 16.36
C VAL A 75 1.02 0.07 17.11
N GLU A 76 1.18 0.21 18.43
CA GLU A 76 1.28 -0.97 19.30
C GLU A 76 -0.14 -1.50 19.53
N GLY A 77 -0.53 -2.48 18.72
CA GLY A 77 -1.83 -3.12 18.87
C GLY A 77 -2.13 -4.24 17.88
N TYR A 78 -1.10 -4.84 17.28
CA TYR A 78 -1.29 -5.98 16.40
C TYR A 78 -0.22 -7.07 16.60
N GLU A 79 -0.02 -7.49 17.86
CA GLU A 79 0.41 -8.85 18.16
C GLU A 79 -0.31 -9.33 19.44
N GLN A 80 -1.26 -10.26 19.26
CA GLN A 80 -1.63 -11.43 20.11
C GLN A 80 -3.10 -11.83 19.91
#